data_AF-A0A560LHZ9-F1
#
_entry.id   AF-A0A560LHZ9-F1
#
_cell.length_a   1.000
_cell.length_b   1.000
_cell.length_c   1.000
_cell.angle_alpha   90.00
_cell.angle_beta   90.00
_cell.angle_gamma   90.00
#
_symmetry.space_group_name_H-M   'P 1'
#
loop_
_entity.id
_entity.type
_entity.pdbx_description
1 polymer ?
#
loop_
_entity_poly.entity_id
_entity_poly.type
_entity_poly.pdbx_seq_one_letter_code
_entity_poly.pdbx_strand_id
1 'polypeptide(L)'
;MLKQSLSVARQNLAFYATFILCSVGASIFDEYSGKSASAGATFVLMSILSMNVQNSVLRDQNFTAAAKGRKLPFAGYMFRSVALTLAAFLIMLPILVILLKSNGVGKAYAGLWATLAFLGTLTIVFSLLGTWLPARLHGTNASMGDALRRGLKRFPSTASLVFLGLAVPLVAGLIVGIFASSFQGADLIVNGQLNIPTIAASLVSNALQMIGWTYVSVLLVRRYMAAEHIESPPGAELVTALM
;
A
#
# COMPACT_ATOMS: atom_id res chain seq x y z
N MET A 1 2.77 5.90 15.08
CA MET A 1 2.75 5.31 13.72
C MET A 1 2.83 6.38 12.65
N LEU A 2 1.88 7.31 12.57
CA LEU A 2 1.86 8.36 11.53
C LEU A 2 3.12 9.23 11.48
N LYS A 3 3.62 9.71 12.63
CA LYS A 3 4.90 10.45 12.72
C LYS A 3 6.08 9.66 12.12
N GLN A 4 6.16 8.36 12.40
CA GLN A 4 7.22 7.51 11.87
C GLN A 4 7.06 7.29 10.37
N SER A 5 5.84 7.06 9.88
CA SER A 5 5.58 6.94 8.44
C SER A 5 6.00 8.19 7.67
N LEU A 6 5.69 9.39 8.22
CA LEU A 6 6.13 10.66 7.63
C LEU A 6 7.66 10.84 7.73
N SER A 7 8.28 10.41 8.82
CA SER A 7 9.75 10.42 8.96
C SER A 7 10.41 9.53 7.90
N VAL A 8 9.92 8.29 7.72
CA VAL A 8 10.41 7.37 6.68
C VAL A 8 10.23 7.98 5.29
N ALA A 9 9.08 8.58 5.00
CA ALA A 9 8.85 9.25 3.71
C ALA A 9 9.81 10.43 3.50
N ARG A 10 9.97 11.30 4.52
CA ARG A 10 10.86 12.47 4.47
C ARG A 10 12.33 12.09 4.28
N GLN A 11 12.80 11.03 4.93
CA GLN A 11 14.18 10.56 4.80
C GLN A 11 14.47 9.89 3.44
N ASN A 12 13.43 9.55 2.67
CA ASN A 12 13.56 8.79 1.42
C ASN A 12 12.84 9.49 0.24
N LEU A 13 12.69 10.82 0.27
CA LEU A 13 11.91 11.58 -0.72
C LEU A 13 12.24 11.27 -2.18
N ALA A 14 13.53 11.11 -2.51
CA ALA A 14 13.95 10.76 -3.86
C ALA A 14 13.34 9.44 -4.35
N PHE A 15 13.29 8.42 -3.47
CA PHE A 15 12.68 7.13 -3.80
C PHE A 15 11.18 7.28 -4.07
N TYR A 16 10.47 8.04 -3.23
CA TYR A 16 9.04 8.31 -3.42
C TYR A 16 8.78 9.11 -4.70
N ALA A 17 9.58 10.14 -4.98
CA ALA A 17 9.44 10.94 -6.20
C ALA A 17 9.62 10.09 -7.46
N THR A 18 10.69 9.28 -7.55
CA THR A 18 10.90 8.35 -8.66
C THR A 18 9.73 7.41 -8.82
N PHE A 19 9.22 6.87 -7.72
CA PHE A 19 8.12 5.92 -7.75
C PHE A 19 6.81 6.56 -8.23
N ILE A 20 6.48 7.75 -7.74
CA ILE A 20 5.28 8.50 -8.16
C ILE A 20 5.36 8.80 -9.66
N LEU A 21 6.51 9.24 -10.14
CA LEU A 21 6.73 9.53 -11.55
C LEU A 21 6.60 8.26 -12.41
N CYS A 22 7.16 7.13 -11.97
CA CYS A 22 7.00 5.85 -12.67
C CYS A 22 5.55 5.37 -12.69
N SER A 23 4.81 5.51 -11.58
CA SER A 23 3.40 5.12 -11.50
C SER A 23 2.52 5.97 -12.42
N VAL A 24 2.67 7.29 -12.39
CA VAL A 24 1.91 8.19 -13.28
C VAL A 24 2.32 7.99 -14.74
N GLY A 25 3.62 7.83 -15.02
CA GLY A 25 4.12 7.52 -16.36
C GLY A 25 3.56 6.21 -16.91
N ALA A 26 3.42 5.18 -16.08
CA ALA A 26 2.78 3.93 -16.47
C ALA A 26 1.28 4.11 -16.77
N SER A 27 0.56 4.94 -16.02
CA SER A 27 -0.84 5.27 -16.31
C SER A 27 -1.00 6.01 -17.63
N ILE A 28 -0.12 6.98 -17.93
CA ILE A 28 -0.10 7.68 -19.22
C ILE A 28 0.18 6.70 -20.36
N PHE A 29 1.10 5.75 -20.16
CA PHE A 29 1.41 4.74 -21.16
C PHE A 29 0.26 3.75 -21.41
N ASP A 30 -0.45 3.33 -20.36
CA ASP A 30 -1.65 2.48 -20.49
C ASP A 30 -2.71 3.18 -21.34
N GLU A 31 -2.94 4.47 -21.10
CA GLU A 31 -3.90 5.28 -21.84
C GLU A 31 -3.48 5.47 -23.31
N TYR A 32 -2.21 5.80 -23.54
CA TYR A 32 -1.65 5.95 -24.89
C TYR A 32 -1.70 4.63 -25.69
N SER A 33 -1.43 3.50 -25.04
CA SER A 33 -1.39 2.19 -25.70
C SER A 33 -2.77 1.54 -25.84
N GLY A 34 -3.80 2.08 -25.18
CA GLY A 34 -5.14 1.47 -25.08
C GLY A 34 -5.15 0.12 -24.36
N LYS A 35 -4.06 -0.24 -23.66
CA LYS A 35 -3.90 -1.52 -22.96
C LYS A 35 -3.73 -1.26 -21.47
N SER A 36 -4.48 -1.96 -20.64
CA SER A 36 -4.30 -1.93 -19.19
C SER A 36 -3.29 -2.99 -18.76
N ALA A 37 -1.99 -2.66 -18.83
CA ALA A 37 -0.90 -3.56 -18.45
C ALA A 37 -0.17 -3.11 -17.16
N SER A 38 -0.38 -1.87 -16.69
CA SER A 38 0.35 -1.30 -15.56
C SER A 38 -0.01 -1.89 -14.19
N ALA A 39 -1.10 -2.65 -14.06
CA ALA A 39 -1.55 -3.20 -12.76
C ALA A 39 -0.49 -4.11 -12.12
N GLY A 40 0.13 -4.99 -12.92
CA GLY A 40 1.20 -5.87 -12.45
C GLY A 40 2.46 -5.09 -12.04
N ALA A 41 2.86 -4.10 -12.84
CA ALA A 41 4.00 -3.23 -12.54
C ALA A 41 3.76 -2.44 -11.24
N THR A 42 2.56 -1.86 -11.08
CA THR A 42 2.14 -1.13 -9.88
C THR A 42 2.16 -2.03 -8.65
N PHE A 43 1.70 -3.27 -8.76
CA PHE A 43 1.77 -4.24 -7.67
C PHE A 43 3.22 -4.55 -7.26
N VAL A 44 4.11 -4.78 -8.23
CA VAL A 44 5.53 -5.04 -7.98
C VAL A 44 6.18 -3.84 -7.31
N LEU A 45 5.94 -2.64 -7.84
CA LEU A 45 6.41 -1.39 -7.26
C LEU A 45 5.92 -1.28 -5.81
N MET A 46 4.62 -1.39 -5.54
CA MET A 46 4.06 -1.26 -4.17
C MET A 46 4.64 -2.29 -3.21
N SER A 47 4.90 -3.51 -3.68
CA SER A 47 5.58 -4.55 -2.90
C SER A 47 7.03 -4.16 -2.57
N ILE A 48 7.77 -3.59 -3.53
CA ILE A 48 9.13 -3.07 -3.32
C ILE A 48 9.11 -1.93 -2.30
N LEU A 49 8.19 -0.98 -2.43
CA LEU A 49 8.05 0.11 -1.47
C LEU A 49 7.79 -0.44 -0.06
N SER A 50 6.82 -1.35 0.08
CA SER A 50 6.51 -1.96 1.37
C SER A 50 7.72 -2.70 1.94
N MET A 51 8.44 -3.49 1.13
CA MET A 51 9.65 -4.18 1.57
C MET A 51 10.72 -3.21 2.11
N ASN A 52 10.96 -2.11 1.41
CA ASN A 52 11.95 -1.11 1.81
C ASN A 52 11.52 -0.38 3.09
N VAL A 53 10.24 0.03 3.19
CA VAL A 53 9.68 0.63 4.41
C VAL A 53 9.81 -0.33 5.58
N GLN A 54 9.43 -1.60 5.41
CA GLN A 54 9.47 -2.58 6.47
C GLN A 54 10.91 -2.87 6.93
N ASN A 55 11.84 -3.01 5.99
CA ASN A 55 13.25 -3.21 6.31
C ASN A 55 13.88 -1.98 6.98
N SER A 56 13.51 -0.77 6.54
CA SER A 56 13.91 0.49 7.13
C SER A 56 13.47 0.61 8.59
N VAL A 57 12.20 0.28 8.87
CA VAL A 57 11.66 0.30 10.25
C VAL A 57 12.28 -0.77 11.14
N LEU A 58 12.53 -1.97 10.60
CA LEU A 58 13.18 -3.05 11.35
C LEU A 58 14.63 -2.72 11.74
N ARG A 59 15.33 -1.93 10.92
CA ARG A 59 16.76 -1.59 11.12
C ARG A 59 17.00 -0.17 11.60
N ASP A 60 15.94 0.65 11.68
CA ASP A 60 16.00 2.07 11.98
C ASP A 60 16.97 2.85 11.08
N GLN A 61 16.89 2.60 9.77
CA GLN A 61 17.80 3.14 8.76
C GLN A 61 17.05 3.63 7.52
N ASN A 62 17.61 4.57 6.75
CA ASN A 62 17.09 4.93 5.43
C ASN A 62 17.22 3.78 4.42
N PHE A 63 16.52 3.84 3.28
CA PHE A 63 16.46 2.72 2.32
C PHE A 63 17.83 2.34 1.78
N THR A 64 18.67 3.33 1.49
CA THR A 64 20.02 3.11 0.94
C THR A 64 20.93 2.40 1.95
N ALA A 65 20.96 2.84 3.20
CA ALA A 65 21.75 2.22 4.26
C ALA A 65 21.22 0.81 4.58
N ALA A 66 19.90 0.66 4.67
CA ALA A 66 19.26 -0.61 4.95
C ALA A 66 19.45 -1.65 3.82
N ALA A 67 19.57 -1.21 2.57
CA ALA A 67 19.89 -2.06 1.43
C ALA A 67 21.36 -2.52 1.41
N LYS A 68 22.30 -1.66 1.86
CA LYS A 68 23.73 -2.00 1.95
C LYS A 68 24.04 -3.02 3.05
N GLY A 69 23.30 -3.00 4.16
CA GLY A 69 23.63 -3.81 5.35
C GLY A 69 23.38 -5.33 5.22
N ARG A 70 22.44 -5.77 4.36
CA ARG A 70 22.15 -7.21 4.14
C ARG A 70 21.25 -7.37 2.93
N LYS A 71 21.55 -8.36 2.07
CA LYS A 71 20.72 -8.70 0.91
C LYS A 71 19.28 -8.98 1.33
N LEU A 72 18.34 -8.24 0.74
CA LEU A 72 16.91 -8.42 1.00
C LEU A 72 16.44 -9.75 0.41
N PRO A 73 15.58 -10.52 1.12
CA PRO A 73 15.02 -11.77 0.60
C PRO A 73 13.91 -11.49 -0.43
N PHE A 74 14.24 -10.79 -1.52
CA PHE A 74 13.30 -10.24 -2.50
C PHE A 74 12.31 -11.28 -3.03
N ALA A 75 12.78 -12.40 -3.57
CA ALA A 75 11.91 -13.44 -4.12
C ALA A 75 10.93 -14.01 -3.08
N GLY A 76 11.41 -14.26 -1.86
CA GLY A 76 10.56 -14.78 -0.79
C GLY A 76 9.56 -13.75 -0.26
N TYR A 77 9.93 -12.47 -0.25
CA TYR A 77 9.02 -11.38 0.10
C TYR A 77 7.94 -11.22 -0.97
N MET A 78 8.35 -11.15 -2.25
CA MET A 78 7.44 -11.04 -3.39
C MET A 78 6.45 -12.21 -3.45
N PHE A 79 6.92 -13.43 -3.23
CA PHE A 79 6.04 -14.60 -3.15
C PHE A 79 4.96 -14.44 -2.07
N ARG A 80 5.32 -13.96 -0.87
CA ARG A 80 4.36 -13.71 0.20
C ARG A 80 3.40 -12.57 -0.13
N SER A 81 3.88 -11.49 -0.75
CA SER A 81 3.01 -10.41 -1.23
C SER A 81 1.98 -10.94 -2.23
N VAL A 82 2.42 -11.73 -3.22
CA VAL A 82 1.54 -12.36 -4.21
C VAL A 82 0.53 -13.27 -3.51
N ALA A 83 0.97 -14.11 -2.58
CA ALA A 83 0.09 -15.01 -1.84
C ALA A 83 -0.98 -14.26 -1.03
N LEU A 84 -0.62 -13.16 -0.37
CA LEU A 84 -1.59 -12.32 0.36
C LEU A 84 -2.58 -11.64 -0.59
N THR A 85 -2.11 -11.13 -1.72
CA THR A 85 -2.99 -10.53 -2.73
C THR A 85 -3.93 -11.55 -3.34
N LEU A 86 -3.44 -12.75 -3.68
CA LEU A 86 -4.29 -13.85 -4.15
C LEU A 86 -5.31 -14.26 -3.09
N ALA A 87 -4.93 -14.34 -1.81
CA ALA A 87 -5.86 -14.61 -0.72
C ALA A 87 -6.97 -13.54 -0.65
N ALA A 88 -6.62 -12.26 -0.79
CA ALA A 88 -7.61 -11.18 -0.84
C ALA A 88 -8.56 -11.31 -2.04
N PHE A 89 -8.02 -11.63 -3.22
CA PHE A 89 -8.84 -11.88 -4.43
C PHE A 89 -9.79 -13.06 -4.25
N LEU A 90 -9.33 -14.17 -3.66
CA LEU A 90 -10.18 -15.34 -3.41
C LEU A 90 -11.32 -15.04 -2.45
N ILE A 91 -11.07 -14.25 -1.39
CA ILE A 91 -12.12 -13.80 -0.46
C ILE A 91 -13.09 -12.83 -1.15
N MET A 92 -12.60 -12.01 -2.07
CA MET A 92 -13.39 -11.03 -2.81
C MET A 92 -14.26 -11.66 -3.91
N LEU A 93 -13.88 -12.83 -4.43
CA LEU A 93 -14.49 -13.45 -5.61
C LEU A 93 -16.01 -13.68 -5.49
N PRO A 94 -16.57 -14.20 -4.37
CA PRO A 94 -18.02 -14.33 -4.22
C PRO A 94 -18.76 -13.00 -4.33
N ILE A 95 -18.18 -11.93 -3.77
CA ILE A 95 -18.76 -10.58 -3.81
C ILE A 95 -18.78 -10.06 -5.26
N LEU A 96 -17.68 -10.27 -6.00
CA LEU A 96 -17.60 -9.91 -7.42
C LEU A 96 -18.62 -10.66 -8.27
N VAL A 97 -18.82 -11.96 -8.03
CA VAL A 97 -19.83 -12.76 -8.75
C VAL A 97 -21.25 -12.25 -8.50
N ILE A 98 -21.56 -11.89 -7.25
CA ILE A 98 -22.86 -11.30 -6.90
C ILE A 98 -23.05 -9.96 -7.59
N LEU A 99 -22.02 -9.10 -7.59
CA LEU A 99 -22.07 -7.80 -8.25
C LEU A 99 -22.26 -7.92 -9.76
N LEU A 100 -21.55 -8.84 -10.41
CA LEU A 100 -21.66 -9.09 -11.86
C LEU A 100 -23.06 -9.61 -12.27
N LYS A 101 -23.73 -10.34 -11.38
CA LYS A 101 -25.10 -10.85 -11.60
C LYS A 101 -26.19 -9.84 -11.22
N SER A 102 -25.84 -8.71 -10.61
CA SER A 102 -26.82 -7.72 -10.16
C SER A 102 -27.39 -6.91 -11.34
N ASN A 103 -28.71 -6.70 -11.33
CA ASN A 103 -29.41 -5.84 -12.28
C ASN A 103 -29.82 -4.52 -11.61
N GLY A 104 -30.02 -3.47 -12.42
CA GLY A 104 -30.46 -2.15 -11.93
C GLY A 104 -29.41 -1.42 -11.10
N VAL A 105 -29.78 -0.96 -9.90
CA VAL A 105 -28.95 -0.10 -9.02
C VAL A 105 -27.61 -0.75 -8.64
N GLY A 106 -27.57 -2.08 -8.50
CA GLY A 106 -26.32 -2.80 -8.21
C GLY A 106 -25.26 -2.64 -9.30
N LYS A 107 -25.67 -2.56 -10.56
CA LYS A 107 -24.78 -2.33 -11.71
C LYS A 107 -24.30 -0.88 -11.79
N ALA A 108 -25.18 0.08 -11.46
CA ALA A 108 -24.86 1.51 -11.47
C ALA A 108 -23.73 1.88 -10.49
N TYR A 109 -23.66 1.20 -9.34
CA TYR A 109 -22.64 1.42 -8.32
C TYR A 109 -21.61 0.29 -8.22
N ALA A 110 -21.53 -0.60 -9.22
CA ALA A 110 -20.67 -1.78 -9.18
C ALA A 110 -19.20 -1.44 -8.87
N GLY A 111 -18.68 -0.34 -9.44
CA GLY A 111 -17.31 0.13 -9.16
C GLY A 111 -17.10 0.55 -7.71
N LEU A 112 -18.06 1.23 -7.09
CA LEU A 112 -18.01 1.62 -5.68
C LEU A 112 -18.05 0.40 -4.78
N TRP A 113 -18.97 -0.53 -5.03
CA TRP A 113 -19.07 -1.78 -4.28
C TRP A 113 -17.83 -2.65 -4.42
N ALA A 114 -17.26 -2.75 -5.62
CA ALA A 114 -15.99 -3.45 -5.85
C ALA A 114 -14.85 -2.79 -5.07
N THR A 115 -14.79 -1.46 -5.03
CA THR A 115 -13.78 -0.72 -4.26
C THR A 115 -13.91 -0.97 -2.75
N LEU A 116 -15.14 -0.93 -2.21
CA LEU A 116 -15.41 -1.22 -0.81
C LEU A 116 -15.10 -2.67 -0.45
N ALA A 117 -15.47 -3.62 -1.31
CA ALA A 117 -15.15 -5.03 -1.14
C ALA A 117 -13.64 -5.26 -1.13
N PHE A 118 -12.90 -4.63 -2.06
CA PHE A 118 -11.45 -4.70 -2.13
C PHE A 118 -10.78 -4.14 -0.87
N LEU A 119 -11.25 -2.99 -0.39
CA LEU A 119 -10.77 -2.36 0.83
C LEU A 119 -11.02 -3.25 2.07
N GLY A 120 -12.22 -3.83 2.16
CA GLY A 120 -12.58 -4.75 3.24
C GLY A 120 -11.75 -6.02 3.23
N THR A 121 -11.59 -6.67 2.07
CA THR A 121 -10.81 -7.92 1.97
C THR A 121 -9.34 -7.70 2.24
N LEU A 122 -8.72 -6.63 1.69
CA LEU A 122 -7.35 -6.28 2.03
C LEU A 122 -7.18 -5.98 3.52
N THR A 123 -8.13 -5.28 4.13
CA THR A 123 -8.10 -5.00 5.57
C THR A 123 -8.08 -6.29 6.38
N ILE A 124 -8.96 -7.25 6.04
CA ILE A 124 -9.02 -8.55 6.71
C ILE A 124 -7.69 -9.29 6.53
N VAL A 125 -7.21 -9.41 5.30
CA VAL A 125 -5.99 -10.16 4.97
C VAL A 125 -4.77 -9.56 5.64
N PHE A 126 -4.54 -8.25 5.56
CA PHE A 126 -3.38 -7.63 6.21
C PHE A 126 -3.48 -7.62 7.73
N SER A 127 -4.69 -7.54 8.31
CA SER A 127 -4.84 -7.58 9.75
C SER A 127 -4.58 -8.97 10.34
N LEU A 128 -4.96 -10.02 9.61
CA LEU A 128 -4.74 -11.39 10.02
C LEU A 128 -3.34 -11.90 9.67
N LEU A 129 -2.88 -11.64 8.46
CA LEU A 129 -1.69 -12.27 7.88
C LEU A 129 -0.61 -11.28 7.48
N GLY A 130 -0.83 -9.97 7.58
CA GLY A 130 0.14 -8.95 7.12
C GLY A 130 1.48 -9.00 7.85
N THR A 131 1.52 -9.49 9.10
CA THR A 131 2.78 -9.70 9.85
C THR A 131 3.67 -10.79 9.24
N TRP A 132 3.16 -11.57 8.28
CA TRP A 132 3.92 -12.56 7.54
C TRP A 132 5.02 -11.93 6.66
N LEU A 133 4.82 -10.70 6.19
CA LEU A 133 5.78 -9.95 5.39
C LEU A 133 7.02 -9.56 6.20
N PRO A 134 6.92 -8.79 7.33
CA PRO A 134 8.09 -8.41 8.11
C PRO A 134 8.78 -9.61 8.75
N ALA A 135 8.05 -10.67 9.08
CA ALA A 135 8.65 -11.91 9.59
C ALA A 135 9.63 -12.57 8.59
N ARG A 136 9.43 -12.40 7.28
CA ARG A 136 10.40 -12.88 6.27
C ARG A 136 11.68 -12.06 6.28
N LEU A 137 11.58 -10.76 6.53
CA LEU A 137 12.71 -9.84 6.53
C LEU A 137 13.59 -10.03 7.77
N HIS A 138 12.98 -10.25 8.92
CA HIS A 138 13.68 -10.47 10.18
C HIS A 138 14.17 -11.93 10.34
N GLY A 139 13.32 -12.92 9.99
CA GLY A 139 13.68 -14.34 9.96
C GLY A 139 13.16 -15.18 11.14
N THR A 140 12.48 -14.59 12.12
CA THR A 140 11.90 -15.31 13.27
C THR A 140 10.38 -15.53 13.10
N ASN A 141 9.90 -16.73 13.44
CA ASN A 141 8.47 -17.11 13.41
C ASN A 141 7.78 -16.70 12.10
N ALA A 142 8.40 -17.10 10.98
CA ALA A 142 8.06 -16.67 9.63
C ALA A 142 7.01 -17.55 8.95
N SER A 143 6.36 -18.46 9.69
CA SER A 143 5.28 -19.29 9.14
C SER A 143 3.98 -18.49 8.98
N MET A 144 3.07 -18.99 8.14
CA MET A 144 1.75 -18.38 7.97
C MET A 144 0.88 -18.56 9.23
N GLY A 145 1.00 -19.71 9.91
CA GLY A 145 0.28 -19.98 11.16
C GLY A 145 0.68 -19.02 12.28
N ASP A 146 1.98 -18.69 12.39
CA ASP A 146 2.45 -17.68 13.34
C ASP A 146 1.88 -16.29 13.03
N ALA A 147 1.84 -15.93 11.74
CA ALA A 147 1.24 -14.66 11.32
C ALA A 147 -0.24 -14.57 11.70
N LEU A 148 -1.01 -15.64 11.44
CA LEU A 148 -2.42 -15.72 11.80
C LEU A 148 -2.64 -15.63 13.31
N ARG A 149 -1.85 -16.35 14.10
CA ARG A 149 -1.90 -16.30 15.58
C ARG A 149 -1.62 -14.90 16.10
N ARG A 150 -0.67 -14.17 15.51
CA ARG A 150 -0.39 -12.76 15.83
C ARG A 150 -1.56 -11.85 15.45
N GLY A 151 -2.12 -12.06 14.26
CA GLY A 151 -3.23 -11.26 13.72
C GLY A 151 -4.51 -11.42 14.52
N LEU A 152 -4.92 -12.65 14.84
CA LEU A 152 -6.15 -12.95 15.60
C LEU A 152 -6.19 -12.23 16.95
N LYS A 153 -5.08 -12.26 17.71
CA LYS A 153 -4.98 -11.63 19.03
C LYS A 153 -5.23 -10.11 19.02
N ARG A 154 -4.94 -9.44 17.91
CA ARG A 154 -5.01 -7.97 17.80
C ARG A 154 -5.88 -7.54 16.61
N PHE A 155 -6.78 -8.41 16.16
CA PHE A 155 -7.54 -8.23 14.93
C PHE A 155 -8.32 -6.91 14.90
N PRO A 156 -9.22 -6.57 15.86
CA PRO A 156 -10.07 -5.38 15.72
C PRO A 156 -9.26 -4.09 15.69
N SER A 157 -8.21 -3.99 16.52
CA SER A 157 -7.32 -2.83 16.55
C SER A 157 -6.41 -2.73 15.32
N THR A 158 -6.02 -3.85 14.72
CA THR A 158 -5.20 -3.84 13.50
C THR A 158 -6.08 -3.56 12.28
N ALA A 159 -7.27 -4.14 12.23
CA ALA A 159 -8.26 -3.92 11.18
C ALA A 159 -8.67 -2.46 11.06
N SER A 160 -9.01 -1.80 12.18
CA SER A 160 -9.37 -0.38 12.13
C SER A 160 -8.23 0.50 11.61
N LEU A 161 -7.00 0.25 12.05
CA LEU A 161 -5.85 1.03 11.62
C LEU A 161 -5.41 0.74 10.18
N VAL A 162 -5.47 -0.52 9.74
CA VAL A 162 -5.22 -0.87 8.33
C VAL A 162 -6.29 -0.27 7.44
N PHE A 163 -7.57 -0.38 7.82
CA PHE A 163 -8.68 0.21 7.09
C PHE A 163 -8.49 1.71 6.94
N LEU A 164 -8.24 2.44 8.03
CA LEU A 164 -8.01 3.89 7.99
C LEU A 164 -6.78 4.24 7.15
N GLY A 165 -5.70 3.46 7.25
CA GLY A 165 -4.48 3.65 6.48
C GLY A 165 -4.65 3.50 4.96
N LEU A 166 -5.65 2.73 4.52
CA LEU A 166 -5.99 2.54 3.11
C LEU A 166 -7.14 3.45 2.66
N ALA A 167 -8.19 3.59 3.48
CA ALA A 167 -9.41 4.31 3.17
C ALA A 167 -9.20 5.83 3.08
N VAL A 168 -8.49 6.42 4.05
CA VAL A 168 -8.32 7.88 4.11
C VAL A 168 -7.57 8.39 2.88
N PRO A 169 -6.42 7.82 2.48
CA PRO A 169 -5.72 8.27 1.28
C PRO A 169 -6.47 7.97 -0.01
N LEU A 170 -7.23 6.87 -0.06
CA LEU A 170 -8.08 6.54 -1.20
C LEU A 170 -9.18 7.59 -1.38
N VAL A 171 -9.92 7.92 -0.33
CA VAL A 171 -10.99 8.93 -0.38
C VAL A 171 -10.41 10.31 -0.72
N ALA A 172 -9.28 10.69 -0.12
CA ALA A 172 -8.60 11.94 -0.46
C ALA A 172 -8.16 11.97 -1.94
N GLY A 173 -7.61 10.87 -2.46
CA GLY A 173 -7.25 10.73 -3.87
C GLY A 173 -8.45 10.80 -4.81
N LEU A 174 -9.59 10.22 -4.44
CA LEU A 174 -10.84 10.32 -5.18
C LEU A 174 -11.36 11.76 -5.23
N ILE A 175 -11.34 12.48 -4.11
CA ILE A 175 -11.74 13.90 -4.05
C ILE A 175 -10.87 14.73 -4.99
N VAL A 176 -9.55 14.53 -4.95
CA VAL A 176 -8.59 15.22 -5.83
C VAL A 176 -8.86 14.89 -7.31
N GLY A 177 -9.14 13.63 -7.63
CA GLY A 177 -9.49 13.20 -9.00
C GLY A 177 -10.80 13.80 -9.50
N ILE A 178 -11.85 13.78 -8.69
CA ILE A 178 -13.17 14.37 -9.03
C ILE A 178 -13.02 15.87 -9.28
N PHE A 179 -12.31 16.58 -8.41
CA PHE A 179 -12.06 18.00 -8.56
C PHE A 179 -11.32 18.31 -9.87
N ALA A 180 -10.25 17.58 -10.19
CA ALA A 180 -9.51 17.76 -11.44
C ALA A 180 -10.33 17.44 -12.68
N SER A 181 -11.15 16.39 -12.62
CA SER A 181 -12.00 15.97 -13.75
C SER A 181 -13.06 17.00 -14.13
N SER A 182 -13.40 17.92 -13.21
CA SER A 182 -14.37 18.99 -13.45
C SER A 182 -13.85 20.07 -14.42
N PHE A 183 -12.54 20.10 -14.71
CA PHE A 183 -11.93 21.08 -15.63
C PHE A 183 -11.84 20.56 -17.07
N GLN A 184 -11.29 19.35 -17.28
CA GLN A 184 -10.97 18.81 -18.60
C GLN A 184 -11.26 17.30 -18.74
N GLY A 185 -12.06 16.71 -17.84
CA GLY A 185 -12.34 15.27 -17.83
C GLY A 185 -11.30 14.45 -17.06
N ALA A 186 -11.60 13.15 -16.89
CA ALA A 186 -10.83 12.24 -16.04
C ALA A 186 -9.63 11.60 -16.75
N ASP A 187 -9.53 11.73 -18.06
CA ASP A 187 -8.48 11.15 -18.90
C ASP A 187 -7.18 11.97 -18.77
N LEU A 188 -6.03 11.29 -18.74
CA LEU A 188 -4.71 11.92 -18.67
C LEU A 188 -4.30 12.52 -20.03
N ILE A 189 -4.89 12.03 -21.12
CA ILE A 189 -4.67 12.45 -22.49
C ILE A 189 -6.03 12.83 -23.09
N VAL A 190 -6.19 14.12 -23.39
CA VAL A 190 -7.42 14.65 -24.02
C VAL A 190 -7.04 15.22 -25.38
N ASN A 191 -7.68 14.73 -26.45
CA ASN A 191 -7.42 15.15 -27.83
C ASN A 191 -5.95 15.05 -28.25
N GLY A 192 -5.24 14.02 -27.77
CA GLY A 192 -3.82 13.81 -28.06
C GLY A 192 -2.86 14.74 -27.30
N GLN A 193 -3.36 15.55 -26.36
CA GLN A 193 -2.57 16.41 -25.50
C GLN A 193 -2.64 15.97 -24.03
N LEU A 194 -1.57 16.23 -23.29
CA LEU A 194 -1.51 15.94 -21.86
C LEU A 194 -2.45 16.86 -21.08
N ASN A 195 -3.35 16.26 -20.30
CA ASN A 195 -4.23 16.95 -19.38
C ASN A 195 -3.47 17.29 -18.09
N ILE A 196 -2.79 18.44 -18.09
CA ILE A 196 -1.92 18.87 -16.98
C ILE A 196 -2.66 18.89 -15.62
N PRO A 197 -3.89 19.41 -15.50
CA PRO A 197 -4.67 19.32 -14.25
C PRO A 197 -4.85 17.88 -13.74
N THR A 198 -5.24 16.94 -14.60
CA THR A 198 -5.47 15.54 -14.22
C THR A 198 -4.16 14.80 -13.92
N ILE A 199 -3.06 15.15 -14.59
CA ILE A 199 -1.72 14.62 -14.28
C ILE A 199 -1.26 15.12 -12.90
N ALA A 200 -1.41 16.42 -12.61
CA ALA A 200 -1.07 16.98 -11.30
C ALA A 200 -1.90 16.33 -10.18
N ALA A 201 -3.19 16.14 -10.41
CA ALA A 201 -4.08 15.42 -9.50
C ALA A 201 -3.67 13.96 -9.31
N SER A 202 -3.23 13.29 -10.37
CA SER A 202 -2.72 11.91 -10.32
C SER A 202 -1.43 11.80 -9.53
N LEU A 203 -0.51 12.77 -9.64
CA LEU A 203 0.71 12.84 -8.83
C LEU A 203 0.37 12.97 -7.34
N VAL A 204 -0.56 13.88 -7.00
CA VAL A 204 -1.02 14.09 -5.62
C VAL A 204 -1.72 12.84 -5.07
N SER A 205 -2.63 12.23 -5.85
CA SER A 205 -3.33 11.01 -5.49
C SER A 205 -2.36 9.84 -5.25
N ASN A 206 -1.37 9.65 -6.12
CA ASN A 206 -0.34 8.64 -5.94
C ASN A 206 0.52 8.90 -4.69
N ALA A 207 0.88 10.15 -4.42
CA ALA A 207 1.61 10.52 -3.20
C ALA A 207 0.83 10.16 -1.94
N LEU A 208 -0.47 10.47 -1.90
CA LEU A 208 -1.36 10.11 -0.79
C LEU A 208 -1.43 8.59 -0.62
N GLN A 209 -1.65 7.85 -1.71
CA GLN A 209 -1.70 6.38 -1.67
C GLN A 209 -0.38 5.77 -1.14
N MET A 210 0.77 6.32 -1.53
CA MET A 210 2.06 5.87 -1.00
C MET A 210 2.23 6.15 0.49
N ILE A 211 1.74 7.29 0.99
CA ILE A 211 1.71 7.57 2.43
C ILE A 211 0.86 6.53 3.15
N GLY A 212 -0.32 6.20 2.62
CA GLY A 212 -1.18 5.13 3.12
C GLY A 212 -0.47 3.77 3.19
N TRP A 213 0.17 3.39 2.09
CA TRP A 213 0.93 2.15 2.03
C TRP A 213 2.12 2.13 2.99
N THR A 214 2.80 3.26 3.15
CA THR A 214 3.88 3.42 4.12
C THR A 214 3.36 3.25 5.54
N TYR A 215 2.21 3.84 5.84
CA TYR A 215 1.55 3.70 7.13
C TYR A 215 1.21 2.25 7.46
N VAL A 216 0.54 1.54 6.54
CA VAL A 216 0.22 0.11 6.72
C VAL A 216 1.50 -0.71 6.90
N SER A 217 2.54 -0.46 6.11
CA SER A 217 3.82 -1.18 6.22
C SER A 217 4.50 -0.97 7.58
N VAL A 218 4.54 0.28 8.07
CA VAL A 218 5.05 0.62 9.42
C VAL A 218 4.21 -0.08 10.49
N LEU A 219 2.88 -0.03 10.37
CA LEU A 219 1.96 -0.67 11.32
C LEU A 219 2.21 -2.17 11.41
N LEU A 220 2.31 -2.87 10.29
CA LEU A 220 2.52 -4.32 10.26
C LEU A 220 3.86 -4.71 10.89
N VAL A 221 4.93 -3.97 10.64
CA VAL A 221 6.24 -4.19 11.27
C VAL A 221 6.16 -3.98 12.76
N ARG A 222 5.55 -2.89 13.22
CA ARG A 222 5.44 -2.58 14.64
C ARG A 222 4.60 -3.61 15.38
N ARG A 223 3.52 -4.10 14.75
CA ARG A 223 2.72 -5.21 15.29
C ARG A 223 3.51 -6.51 15.38
N TYR A 224 4.37 -6.78 14.39
CA TYR A 224 5.29 -7.91 14.40
C TYR A 224 6.33 -7.79 15.53
N MET A 225 7.05 -6.66 15.62
CA MET A 225 8.04 -6.42 16.67
C MET A 225 7.44 -6.54 18.08
N ALA A 226 6.24 -5.95 18.28
CA ALA A 226 5.52 -6.01 19.55
C ALA A 226 4.89 -7.37 19.85
N ALA A 227 4.91 -8.33 18.92
CA ALA A 227 4.47 -9.71 19.15
C ALA A 227 5.65 -10.63 19.45
N GLU A 228 6.81 -10.33 18.85
CA GLU A 228 8.05 -11.10 18.99
C GLU A 228 9.00 -10.53 20.06
N HIS A 229 8.57 -9.51 20.82
CA HIS A 229 9.38 -8.80 21.82
C HIS A 229 10.73 -8.30 21.27
N ILE A 230 10.74 -7.89 20.00
CA ILE A 230 11.91 -7.28 19.38
C ILE A 230 12.00 -5.86 19.91
N GLU A 231 13.04 -5.56 20.68
CA GLU A 231 13.33 -4.20 21.14
C GLU A 231 13.37 -3.26 19.94
N SER A 232 12.68 -2.13 20.07
CA SER A 232 12.82 -1.08 19.06
C SER A 232 14.24 -0.54 19.17
N PRO A 233 14.99 -0.41 18.05
CA PRO A 233 16.27 0.28 18.09
C PRO A 233 16.09 1.67 18.72
N PRO A 234 17.10 2.20 19.45
CA PRO A 234 16.98 3.41 20.26
C PRO A 234 16.69 4.73 19.50
N GLY A 235 16.24 4.71 18.25
CA GLY A 235 15.79 5.91 17.53
C GLY A 235 14.44 6.48 17.96
N ALA A 236 13.74 5.86 18.91
CA ALA A 236 12.56 6.48 19.53
C ALA A 236 12.93 7.72 20.39
N GLU A 237 14.17 7.81 20.89
CA GLU A 237 14.65 8.95 21.68
C GLU A 237 15.11 10.14 20.82
N LEU A 238 15.49 9.91 19.55
CA LEU A 238 15.89 10.97 18.62
C LEU A 238 14.72 11.88 18.18
N VAL A 239 13.46 11.45 18.39
CA VAL A 239 12.29 12.30 18.17
C VAL A 239 12.03 13.24 19.35
N THR A 240 12.54 12.92 20.54
CA THR A 240 12.47 13.79 21.72
C THR A 240 13.63 14.79 21.78
N ALA A 241 14.78 14.46 21.16
CA ALA A 241 15.96 15.33 21.12
C ALA A 241 15.93 16.40 20.00
N LEU A 242 14.91 16.39 19.14
CA LEU A 242 14.70 17.38 18.07
C LEU A 242 13.40 18.20 18.26
N MET A 243 12.81 18.15 19.46
CA MET A 243 11.88 19.16 19.96
C MET A 243 12.63 20.11 20.89
#